data_AF-A0A2N3W7Y4-F1
#
_entry.id   AF-A0A2N3W7Y4-F1
#
_cell.length_a   1.000
_cell.length_b   1.000
_cell.length_c   1.000
_cell.angle_alpha   90.00
_cell.angle_beta   90.00
_cell.angle_gamma   90.00
#
_symmetry.space_group_name_H-M   'P 1'
#
loop_
_entity.id
_entity.type
_entity.pdbx_description
1 polymer ?
#
loop_
_entity_poly.entity_id
_entity_poly.type
_entity_poly.pdbx_seq_one_letter_code
_entity_poly.pdbx_strand_id
1 'polypeptide(L)' 'MATFPFPRDLVTAQVAWYDAYRRLTDPAPGGTAAARRSLQRLSVLIAAHPYWGPEGPSPAARMALREQARREARP' A
#
# COMPACT_ATOMS: atom_id res chain seq x y z
N MET A 1 -5.05 4.48 -22.19
CA MET A 1 -4.72 3.61 -21.05
C MET A 1 -3.66 4.33 -20.23
N ALA A 2 -4.03 4.86 -19.07
CA ALA A 2 -3.09 5.63 -18.24
C ALA A 2 -2.10 4.68 -17.56
N THR A 3 -0.93 4.54 -18.17
CA THR A 3 0.26 4.03 -17.50
C THR A 3 0.65 5.10 -16.50
N PHE A 4 0.23 4.97 -15.25
CA PHE A 4 0.79 5.77 -14.17
C PHE A 4 2.10 5.08 -13.77
N PRO A 5 3.29 5.63 -14.11
CA PRO A 5 4.54 5.11 -13.58
C PRO A 5 4.64 5.57 -12.13
N PHE A 6 3.84 4.95 -11.25
CA PHE A 6 4.00 5.18 -9.82
C PHE A 6 5.44 4.82 -9.43
N PRO A 7 6.06 5.62 -8.54
CA PRO A 7 7.35 5.27 -7.98
C PRO A 7 7.36 3.85 -7.42
N ARG A 8 8.43 3.10 -7.70
CA ARG A 8 8.51 1.68 -7.35
C ARG A 8 8.40 1.46 -5.85
N ASP A 9 8.96 2.35 -5.05
CA ASP A 9 8.86 2.39 -3.60
C ASP A 9 7.41 2.59 -3.12
N LEU A 10 6.65 3.48 -3.77
CA LEU A 10 5.23 3.68 -3.48
C LEU A 10 4.39 2.43 -3.80
N VAL A 11 4.66 1.79 -4.94
CA VAL A 11 4.02 0.51 -5.32
C VAL A 11 4.40 -0.59 -4.33
N THR A 12 5.68 -0.67 -3.96
CA THR A 12 6.21 -1.66 -3.00
C THR A 12 5.58 -1.50 -1.62
N ALA A 13 5.40 -0.26 -1.15
CA ALA A 13 4.72 0.04 0.10
C ALA A 13 3.25 -0.40 0.07
N GLN A 14 2.56 -0.20 -1.06
CA GLN A 14 1.18 -0.64 -1.24
C GLN A 14 1.06 -2.17 -1.33
N VAL A 15 2.01 -2.87 -1.96
CA VAL A 15 2.07 -4.35 -1.96
C VAL A 15 2.31 -4.88 -0.54
N ALA A 16 3.28 -4.33 0.18
CA ALA A 16 3.54 -4.69 1.58
C ALA A 16 2.33 -4.43 2.49
N TRP A 17 1.50 -3.43 2.16
CA TRP A 17 0.25 -3.15 2.86
C TRP A 17 -0.76 -4.29 2.65
N TYR A 18 -0.88 -4.81 1.43
CA TYR A 18 -1.72 -5.98 1.14
C TYR A 18 -1.23 -7.24 1.86
N ASP A 19 0.07 -7.49 1.91
CA ASP A 19 0.63 -8.62 2.65
C ASP A 19 0.39 -8.53 4.16
N ALA A 20 0.57 -7.33 4.73
CA ALA A 20 0.28 -7.08 6.13
C ALA A 20 -1.22 -7.24 6.44
N TYR A 21 -2.11 -6.86 5.51
CA TYR A 21 -3.54 -7.08 5.63
C TYR A 21 -3.89 -8.57 5.56
N ARG A 22 -3.28 -9.34 4.63
CA ARG A 22 -3.47 -10.79 4.56
C ARG A 22 -3.07 -11.50 5.85
N ARG A 23 -1.98 -11.06 6.49
CA ARG A 23 -1.54 -11.56 7.80
C ARG A 23 -2.49 -11.21 8.94
N LEU A 24 -3.31 -10.15 8.82
CA LEU A 24 -4.39 -9.87 9.77
C LEU A 24 -5.59 -10.79 9.57
N THR A 25 -5.86 -11.21 8.34
CA THR A 25 -6.97 -12.11 8.02
C THR A 25 -6.65 -13.57 8.28
N ASP A 26 -5.37 -13.91 8.45
CA ASP A 26 -4.92 -15.27 8.80
C ASP A 26 -4.98 -15.47 10.33
N PRO A 27 -5.67 -16.50 10.85
CA PRO A 27 -5.85 -16.76 12.28
C PRO A 27 -4.57 -17.25 13.02
N ALA A 28 -3.38 -17.07 12.46
CA ALA A 28 -2.13 -17.53 13.06
C ALA A 28 -1.83 -16.87 14.45
N PRO A 29 -1.44 -17.64 15.48
CA PRO A 29 -1.16 -17.09 16.81
C PRO A 29 0.11 -16.22 16.79
N GLY A 30 -0.01 -14.94 17.17
CA GLY A 30 1.12 -14.04 17.43
C GLY A 30 1.42 -12.98 16.38
N GLY A 31 0.76 -13.00 15.22
CA GLY A 31 1.06 -12.10 14.09
C GLY A 31 0.31 -10.76 14.05
N THR A 32 -0.81 -10.63 14.79
CA THR A 32 -1.79 -9.54 14.58
C THR A 32 -1.27 -8.17 15.03
N ALA A 33 -0.59 -8.08 16.17
CA ALA A 33 -0.03 -6.82 16.66
C ALA A 33 1.09 -6.28 15.75
N ALA A 34 1.96 -7.16 15.25
CA ALA A 34 3.02 -6.79 14.31
C ALA A 34 2.44 -6.36 12.94
N ALA A 35 1.43 -7.08 12.44
CA ALA A 35 0.72 -6.72 11.22
C ALA A 35 0.00 -5.37 11.33
N ARG A 36 -0.68 -5.11 12.45
CA ARG A 36 -1.37 -3.82 12.70
C ARG A 36 -0.40 -2.65 12.78
N ARG A 37 0.78 -2.81 13.40
CA ARG A 37 1.84 -1.77 13.41
C ARG A 37 2.39 -1.54 12.01
N SER A 38 2.59 -2.61 11.24
CA SER A 38 3.08 -2.52 9.86
C SER A 38 2.09 -1.77 8.97
N LEU A 39 0.79 -2.06 9.06
CA LEU A 39 -0.24 -1.33 8.31
C LEU A 39 -0.27 0.17 8.61
N GLN A 40 -0.15 0.56 9.89
CA GLN A 40 -0.12 1.98 10.26
C GLN A 40 1.11 2.69 9.67
N ARG A 41 2.30 2.09 9.80
CA ARG A 41 3.54 2.64 9.23
C ARG A 41 3.45 2.76 7.71
N LEU A 42 2.97 1.73 7.03
CA LEU A 42 2.82 1.72 5.57
C LEU A 42 1.77 2.73 5.12
N SER A 43 0.66 2.89 5.87
CA SER A 43 -0.35 3.91 5.56
C SER A 43 0.22 5.32 5.67
N VAL A 44 1.06 5.59 6.67
CA VAL A 44 1.73 6.89 6.82
C VAL A 44 2.76 7.10 5.70
N LEU A 45 3.58 6.10 5.38
CA LEU A 45 4.57 6.19 4.31
C LEU A 45 3.91 6.47 2.96
N ILE A 46 2.84 5.76 2.64
CA ILE A 46 2.07 5.97 1.40
C ILE A 46 1.44 7.37 1.42
N ALA A 47 0.82 7.81 2.51
CA ALA A 47 0.14 9.11 2.55
C ALA A 47 1.10 10.31 2.53
N ALA A 48 2.27 10.19 3.17
CA ALA A 48 3.31 11.22 3.24
C ALA A 48 4.28 11.20 2.06
N HIS A 49 4.03 10.36 1.05
CA HIS A 49 4.94 10.20 -0.07
C HIS A 49 5.05 11.48 -0.90
N PRO A 50 6.26 11.97 -1.23
CA PRO A 50 6.45 13.25 -1.94
C PRO A 50 5.82 13.28 -3.34
N TYR A 51 5.61 12.11 -3.95
CA TYR A 51 4.88 11.96 -5.22
C TYR A 51 3.49 12.61 -5.22
N TRP A 52 2.83 12.68 -4.07
CA TRP A 52 1.49 13.26 -3.99
C TRP A 52 1.46 14.78 -3.97
N GLY A 53 2.62 15.44 -3.78
CA GLY A 53 2.67 16.87 -3.61
C GLY A 53 1.98 17.36 -2.33
N PRO A 54 1.87 18.69 -2.15
CA PRO A 54 1.32 19.31 -0.94
C PRO A 54 -0.20 19.08 -0.79
N GLU A 55 -0.93 18.89 -1.89
CA GLU A 55 -2.37 18.55 -1.87
C GLU A 55 -2.64 17.10 -1.41
N GLY A 56 -1.64 16.23 -1.46
CA GLY A 56 -1.78 14.82 -1.12
C GLY A 56 -2.52 13.99 -2.19
N PRO A 57 -2.70 12.68 -1.95
CA PRO A 57 -3.23 11.79 -2.97
C PRO A 57 -4.70 12.08 -3.28
N SER A 58 -5.02 12.30 -4.55
CA SER A 58 -6.42 12.34 -5.01
C SER A 58 -7.07 10.95 -4.88
N PRO A 59 -8.41 10.87 -4.73
CA PRO A 59 -9.12 9.59 -4.67
C PRO A 59 -8.84 8.69 -5.89
N ALA A 60 -8.77 9.28 -7.09
CA ALA A 60 -8.45 8.58 -8.32
C ALA A 60 -7.01 8.02 -8.29
N ALA A 61 -6.05 8.79 -7.78
CA ALA A 61 -4.67 8.36 -7.73
C ALA A 61 -4.43 7.26 -6.69
N ARG A 62 -5.15 7.28 -5.55
CA ARG A 62 -5.18 6.15 -4.60
C ARG A 62 -5.73 4.88 -5.24
N MET A 63 -6.81 4.99 -6.02
CA MET A 63 -7.41 3.85 -6.71
C MET A 63 -6.49 3.26 -7.76
N ALA A 64 -5.82 4.11 -8.55
CA ALA A 64 -4.83 3.68 -9.53
C ALA A 64 -3.61 3.01 -8.86
N LEU A 65 -3.12 3.52 -7.73
CA LEU A 65 -2.03 2.89 -6.97
C LEU A 65 -2.45 1.50 -6.45
N ARG A 66 -3.64 1.39 -5.87
CA ARG A 66 -4.19 0.11 -5.39
C ARG A 66 -4.33 -0.91 -6.51
N GLU A 67 -4.78 -0.48 -7.69
CA GLU A 67 -4.90 -1.33 -8.86
C GLU A 67 -3.54 -1.82 -9.36
N GLN A 68 -2.54 -0.94 -9.46
CA GLN A 68 -1.19 -1.34 -9.84
C GLN A 68 -0.61 -2.33 -8.82
N ALA A 69 -0.68 -2.02 -7.53
CA ALA A 69 -0.16 -2.90 -6.49
C ALA A 69 -0.87 -4.26 -6.44
N ARG A 70 -2.17 -4.33 -6.78
CA ARG A 70 -2.87 -5.62 -6.92
C ARG A 70 -2.34 -6.45 -8.09
N ARG A 71 -1.97 -5.82 -9.20
CA ARG A 71 -1.36 -6.51 -10.35
C ARG A 71 0.01 -7.07 -10.01
N GLU A 72 0.81 -6.30 -9.25
CA GLU A 72 2.14 -6.71 -8.79
C GLU A 72 2.10 -7.76 -7.66
N ALA A 73 1.09 -7.69 -6.78
CA ALA A 73 0.91 -8.66 -5.69
C ALA A 73 0.32 -9.99 -6.17
N ARG A 74 -0.19 -10.05 -7.41
CA ARG A 74 -0.67 -11.29 -8.03
C ARG A 74 0.54 -12.00 -8.64
N PRO A 75 0.85 -13.24 -8.23
CA PRO A 75 1.95 -14.02 -8.80
C PRO A 75 1.70 -14.40 -10.26
#